data_AF-A0A971CX79-F1
#
_entry.id   AF-A0A971CX79-F1
#
_cell.length_a   1.000
_cell.length_b   1.000
_cell.length_c   1.000
_cell.angle_alpha   90.00
_cell.angle_beta   90.00
_cell.angle_gamma   90.00
#
_symmetry.space_group_name_H-M   'P 1'
#
loop_
_entity.id
_entity.type
_entity.pdbx_description
1 polymer ?
#
loop_
_entity_poly.entity_id
_entity_poly.type
_entity_poly.pdbx_seq_one_letter_code
_entity_poly.pdbx_strand_id
1 'polypeptide(L)'
;MESYEESPPLPLPVGNSARAASVILCAGVGLVLLCVFVDRVFDLQSHGVEGVRVFVGGAGLLAVYLAAPLLGLIAVSSARAWRQEIVAAAIHEHRSVRTMARRYMVAGLLFAAMPLAALLASIGGGSPLQYVPLSWRVVSHVVITLLGLAMGWTSLRLFWKIPDARLLRMASLCAVVIGAASVADAFGLIGVGSFLGRRFYAVTRQQTFTGDSDRLERTVVVATLDCPCPGGKNVIWCSSFQLAWNEIRDNVIAAPLEVLGAEDLAARLNRAESSRADLEPRSVYAAAGCLKDGIVETIERDMAARFPSRSLPDFGQTVSDPNAIVAYSYLTANVPFTHPFRQVDEGFTFIDSQGTETTVSGFGLWEAYLSRYERICDQVEILYVGWEDPNRPYGRIEEYALDLCRHSQPYQVVVAMVEPKGTLAETYEHIQRGTEQFKEQRDYSHARWFQGGDTLRVPDMFWRTDHRFTELVDTMVANVRWPIVEAMQTIEFRLDRSGAMLESEAFLAIEKAEPREFRFHRPFLIYMKKRDADRPFFVMWVDNAELLVGQ
;
A
#
# COMPACT_ATOMS: atom_id res chain seq x y z
N MET A 1 48.91 59.47 1.29
CA MET A 1 49.33 58.10 0.92
C MET A 1 49.00 57.25 2.13
N GLU A 2 47.76 56.80 2.20
CA GLU A 2 47.23 56.03 3.34
C GLU A 2 47.90 54.66 3.37
N SER A 3 48.53 54.34 4.49
CA SER A 3 49.04 53.01 4.79
C SER A 3 47.85 52.11 5.11
N TYR A 4 47.54 51.20 4.19
CA TYR A 4 46.69 50.05 4.48
C TYR A 4 47.42 49.18 5.52
N GLU A 5 46.99 49.25 6.78
CA GLU A 5 47.32 48.23 7.78
C GLU A 5 46.59 46.94 7.39
N GLU A 6 47.35 45.98 6.85
CA GLU A 6 46.88 44.61 6.72
C GLU A 6 46.56 44.08 8.14
N SER A 7 45.27 43.87 8.40
CA SER A 7 44.82 43.15 9.59
C SER A 7 45.46 41.75 9.59
N PRO A 8 46.03 41.28 10.72
CA PRO A 8 46.65 39.96 10.76
C PRO A 8 45.62 38.88 10.41
N PRO A 9 46.00 37.84 9.63
CA PRO A 9 45.07 36.79 9.26
C PRO A 9 44.52 36.11 10.52
N LEU A 10 43.18 36.04 10.62
CA LEU A 10 42.49 35.32 11.69
C LEU A 10 43.03 33.88 11.78
N PRO A 11 43.33 33.36 12.98
CA PRO A 11 43.88 32.02 13.13
C PRO A 11 42.88 30.98 12.62
N LEU A 12 43.29 30.19 11.63
CA LEU A 12 42.45 29.17 11.02
C LEU A 12 42.03 28.12 12.06
N PRO A 13 40.79 27.60 11.98
CA PRO A 13 40.36 26.51 12.84
C PRO A 13 41.13 25.22 12.49
N VAL A 14 42.05 24.80 13.36
CA VAL A 14 42.92 23.61 13.15
C VAL A 14 42.15 22.28 13.31
N GLY A 15 40.82 22.26 13.18
CA GLY A 15 39.99 21.07 13.38
C GLY A 15 39.98 20.55 14.82
N ASN A 16 40.08 21.43 15.82
CA ASN A 16 40.08 21.05 17.24
C ASN A 16 38.79 20.31 17.64
N SER A 17 37.63 20.71 17.12
CA SER A 17 36.34 20.05 17.38
C SER A 17 36.28 18.63 16.82
N ALA A 18 36.86 18.38 15.64
CA ALA A 18 36.96 17.02 15.08
C ALA A 18 37.85 16.12 15.95
N ARG A 19 38.98 16.65 16.44
CA ARG A 19 39.85 15.93 17.39
C ARG A 19 39.14 15.64 18.71
N ALA A 20 38.43 16.62 19.27
CA ALA A 20 37.65 16.45 20.49
C ALA A 20 36.55 15.39 20.32
N ALA A 21 35.83 15.41 19.19
CA ALA A 21 34.85 14.39 18.84
C ALA A 21 35.45 12.99 18.80
N SER A 22 36.63 12.80 18.17
CA SER A 22 37.33 11.51 18.16
C SER A 22 37.74 11.03 19.55
N VAL A 23 38.31 11.91 20.38
CA VAL A 23 38.75 11.56 21.73
C VAL A 23 37.57 11.14 22.61
N ILE A 24 36.48 11.90 22.58
CA ILE A 24 35.27 11.62 23.36
C ILE A 24 34.59 10.34 22.88
N LEU A 25 34.55 10.10 21.56
CA LEU A 25 34.02 8.87 21.01
C LEU A 25 34.83 7.64 21.46
N CYS A 26 36.16 7.68 21.35
CA CYS A 26 37.02 6.59 21.80
C CYS A 26 36.93 6.35 23.31
N ALA A 27 36.91 7.42 24.12
CA ALA A 27 36.75 7.31 25.56
C ALA A 27 35.39 6.70 25.93
N GLY A 28 34.31 7.14 25.27
CA GLY A 28 32.97 6.60 25.46
C GLY A 28 32.86 5.13 25.10
N VAL A 29 33.42 4.72 23.96
CA VAL A 29 33.51 3.30 23.56
C VAL A 29 34.31 2.48 24.57
N GLY A 30 35.45 3.02 25.04
CA GLY A 30 36.26 2.36 26.07
C GLY A 30 35.50 2.11 27.37
N LEU A 31 34.70 3.09 27.84
CA LEU A 31 33.86 2.93 29.02
C LEU A 31 32.76 1.87 28.81
N VAL A 32 32.13 1.86 27.63
CA VAL A 32 31.13 0.84 27.29
C VAL A 32 31.74 -0.56 27.24
N LEU A 33 32.91 -0.72 26.60
CA LEU A 33 33.61 -2.00 26.54
C LEU A 33 34.11 -2.46 27.91
N LEU A 34 34.57 -1.54 28.76
CA LEU A 34 34.93 -1.85 30.14
C LEU A 34 33.74 -2.38 30.93
N CYS A 35 32.55 -1.76 30.78
CA CYS A 35 31.32 -2.29 31.38
C CYS A 35 31.00 -3.70 30.90
N VAL A 36 31.07 -3.96 29.59
CA VAL A 36 30.82 -5.30 29.02
C VAL A 36 31.83 -6.33 29.52
N PHE A 37 33.11 -5.94 29.61
CA PHE A 37 34.17 -6.82 30.11
C PHE A 37 33.95 -7.16 31.59
N VAL A 38 33.59 -6.17 32.42
CA VAL A 38 33.27 -6.39 33.83
C VAL A 38 32.08 -7.33 33.96
N ASP A 39 31.00 -7.12 33.20
CA ASP A 39 29.81 -7.99 33.23
C ASP A 39 30.12 -9.44 32.81
N ARG A 40 31.07 -9.65 31.88
CA ARG A 40 31.44 -11.01 31.43
C ARG A 40 32.42 -11.74 32.34
N VAL A 41 33.31 -11.01 33.01
CA VAL A 41 34.39 -11.61 33.83
C VAL A 41 33.97 -11.77 35.29
N PHE A 42 33.16 -10.84 35.77
CA PHE A 42 32.76 -10.78 37.16
C PHE A 42 31.24 -10.93 37.23
N ASP A 43 30.76 -12.17 37.39
CA ASP A 43 29.35 -12.49 37.68
C ASP A 43 28.99 -12.06 39.12
N LEU A 44 29.17 -10.76 39.42
CA LEU A 44 29.09 -10.18 40.75
C LEU A 44 27.72 -9.53 40.93
N GLN A 45 26.75 -10.31 41.44
CA GLN A 45 25.46 -9.81 41.94
C GLN A 45 25.61 -9.06 43.29
N SER A 46 26.51 -8.08 43.38
CA SER A 46 26.64 -7.24 44.58
C SER A 46 26.07 -5.84 44.34
N HIS A 47 25.14 -5.39 45.20
CA HIS A 47 24.41 -4.13 45.04
C HIS A 47 25.29 -2.86 44.96
N GLY A 48 26.54 -2.91 45.46
CA GLY A 48 27.49 -1.79 45.34
C GLY A 48 28.08 -1.62 43.93
N VAL A 49 28.15 -2.69 43.14
CA VAL A 49 28.74 -2.68 41.78
C VAL A 49 27.71 -2.21 40.74
N GLU A 50 26.42 -2.39 41.01
CA GLU A 50 25.33 -1.98 40.12
C GLU A 50 25.26 -0.46 39.92
N GLY A 51 25.46 0.34 40.98
CA GLY A 51 25.49 1.80 40.88
C GLY A 51 26.66 2.32 40.05
N VAL A 52 27.85 1.72 40.21
CA VAL A 52 29.04 2.04 39.41
C VAL A 52 28.83 1.63 37.94
N ARG A 53 28.19 0.47 37.70
CA ARG A 53 27.88 -0.03 36.36
C ARG A 53 26.94 0.91 35.60
N VAL A 54 25.84 1.34 36.22
CA VAL A 54 24.89 2.27 35.60
C VAL A 54 25.54 3.61 35.30
N PHE A 55 26.38 4.11 36.21
CA PHE A 55 27.08 5.38 36.03
C PHE A 55 28.12 5.33 34.90
N VAL A 56 28.99 4.31 34.89
CA VAL A 56 30.06 4.15 33.88
C VAL A 56 29.45 3.85 32.49
N GLY A 57 28.45 2.97 32.43
CA GLY A 57 27.74 2.65 31.18
C GLY A 57 26.95 3.85 30.65
N GLY A 58 26.24 4.56 31.52
CA GLY A 58 25.50 5.78 31.16
C GLY A 58 26.42 6.90 30.67
N ALA A 59 27.57 7.12 31.33
CA ALA A 59 28.57 8.09 30.88
C ALA A 59 29.17 7.72 29.51
N GLY A 60 29.43 6.43 29.27
CA GLY A 60 29.88 5.92 27.97
C GLY A 60 28.84 6.15 26.86
N LEU A 61 27.57 5.85 27.13
CA LEU A 61 26.48 6.07 26.17
C LEU A 61 26.25 7.56 25.87
N LEU A 62 26.29 8.44 26.87
CA LEU A 62 26.20 9.89 26.68
C LEU A 62 27.37 10.43 25.86
N ALA A 63 28.58 9.94 26.10
CA ALA A 63 29.76 10.33 25.32
C ALA A 63 29.60 9.94 23.83
N VAL A 64 29.13 8.71 23.57
CA VAL A 64 29.00 8.16 22.20
C VAL A 64 27.82 8.75 21.43
N TYR A 65 26.65 8.86 22.06
CA TYR A 65 25.41 9.18 21.35
C TYR A 65 24.99 10.65 21.45
N LEU A 66 25.64 11.45 22.29
CA LEU A 66 25.31 12.88 22.46
C LEU A 66 26.54 13.78 22.31
N ALA A 67 27.56 13.63 23.16
CA ALA A 67 28.68 14.57 23.20
C ALA A 67 29.56 14.52 21.94
N ALA A 68 29.95 13.32 21.49
CA ALA A 68 30.75 13.18 20.27
C ALA A 68 30.00 13.63 19.00
N PRO A 69 28.72 13.26 18.77
CA PRO A 69 27.94 13.76 17.64
C PRO A 69 27.79 15.29 17.61
N LEU A 70 27.53 15.93 18.76
CA LEU A 70 27.45 17.39 18.84
C LEU A 70 28.75 18.07 18.43
N LEU A 71 29.89 17.60 18.94
CA LEU A 71 31.22 18.10 18.54
C LEU A 71 31.51 17.83 17.07
N GLY A 72 31.03 16.71 16.55
CA GLY A 72 31.13 16.38 15.15
C GLY A 72 30.35 17.33 14.24
N LEU A 73 29.13 17.68 14.65
CA LEU A 73 28.29 18.65 13.94
C LEU A 73 28.91 20.05 13.98
N ILE A 74 29.48 20.46 15.12
CA ILE A 74 30.27 21.69 15.25
C ILE A 74 31.46 21.66 14.29
N ALA A 75 32.18 20.54 14.19
CA ALA A 75 33.32 20.42 13.28
C ALA A 75 32.92 20.54 11.80
N VAL A 76 31.82 19.89 11.39
CA VAL A 76 31.36 19.96 9.99
C VAL A 76 30.84 21.34 9.64
N SER A 77 30.06 21.97 10.54
CA SER A 77 29.56 23.32 10.35
C SER A 77 30.67 24.36 10.32
N SER A 78 31.68 24.26 11.20
CA SER A 78 32.84 25.15 11.18
C SER A 78 33.64 25.02 9.88
N ALA A 79 33.85 23.80 9.38
CA ALA A 79 34.56 23.60 8.10
C ALA A 79 33.79 24.18 6.90
N ARG A 80 32.45 24.20 6.96
CA ARG A 80 31.60 24.82 5.93
C ARG A 80 31.63 26.34 6.01
N ALA A 81 31.53 26.90 7.22
CA ALA A 81 31.53 28.34 7.44
C ALA A 81 32.85 28.99 6.98
N TRP A 82 33.98 28.34 7.28
CA TRP A 82 35.32 28.84 6.96
C TRP A 82 35.86 28.34 5.61
N ARG A 83 34.96 27.98 4.68
CA ARG A 83 35.34 27.31 3.43
C ARG A 83 36.29 28.14 2.59
N GLN A 84 36.07 29.45 2.47
CA GLN A 84 36.87 30.29 1.58
C GLN A 84 38.27 30.51 2.14
N GLU A 85 38.38 30.74 3.45
CA GLU A 85 39.64 30.96 4.18
C GLU A 85 40.50 29.70 4.17
N ILE A 86 39.90 28.52 4.38
CA ILE A 86 40.61 27.24 4.31
C ILE A 86 41.15 26.99 2.90
N VAL A 87 40.40 27.39 1.86
CA VAL A 87 40.84 27.25 0.46
C VAL A 87 42.00 28.19 0.14
N ALA A 88 41.97 29.42 0.62
CA ALA A 88 43.07 30.36 0.47
C ALA A 88 44.33 29.88 1.22
N ALA A 89 44.16 29.42 2.46
CA ALA A 89 45.24 28.89 3.29
C ALA A 89 45.87 27.61 2.72
N ALA A 90 45.13 26.83 1.94
CA ALA A 90 45.67 25.62 1.31
C ALA A 90 46.78 25.91 0.29
N ILE A 91 46.93 27.17 -0.17
CA ILE A 91 47.96 27.60 -1.12
C ILE A 91 49.27 27.95 -0.40
N HIS A 92 49.21 28.54 0.80
CA HIS A 92 50.37 29.08 1.49
C HIS A 92 50.71 28.39 2.82
N GLU A 93 49.76 27.68 3.45
CA GLU A 93 49.88 27.15 4.81
C GLU A 93 49.54 25.64 4.89
N HIS A 94 50.23 24.85 4.06
CA HIS A 94 49.98 23.41 3.91
C HIS A 94 50.07 22.59 5.21
N ARG A 95 50.83 23.04 6.22
CA ARG A 95 50.99 22.32 7.51
C ARG A 95 49.70 22.33 8.33
N SER A 96 49.06 23.49 8.45
CA SER A 96 47.82 23.69 9.21
C SER A 96 46.65 22.95 8.54
N VAL A 97 46.54 23.05 7.21
CA VAL A 97 45.53 22.33 6.41
C VAL A 97 45.72 20.81 6.45
N ARG A 98 46.96 20.32 6.40
CA ARG A 98 47.25 18.87 6.55
C ARG A 98 46.88 18.36 7.93
N THR A 99 47.12 19.15 8.97
CA THR A 99 46.76 18.80 10.35
C THR A 99 45.25 18.75 10.52
N MET A 100 44.53 19.73 9.96
CA MET A 100 43.07 19.74 9.93
C MET A 100 42.53 18.51 9.19
N ALA A 101 42.97 18.27 7.94
CA ALA A 101 42.49 17.15 7.13
C ALA A 101 42.70 15.79 7.82
N ARG A 102 43.85 15.56 8.48
CA ARG A 102 44.09 14.34 9.27
C ARG A 102 43.08 14.16 10.41
N ARG A 103 42.72 15.23 11.10
CA ARG A 103 41.74 15.18 12.22
C ARG A 103 40.33 14.83 11.72
N TYR A 104 39.91 15.40 10.58
CA TYR A 104 38.63 15.03 9.95
C TYR A 104 38.65 13.60 9.39
N MET A 105 39.78 13.13 8.86
CA MET A 105 39.93 11.74 8.40
C MET A 105 39.75 10.74 9.54
N VAL A 106 40.46 10.95 10.66
CA VAL A 106 40.38 10.08 11.84
C VAL A 106 38.97 10.10 12.42
N ALA A 107 38.36 11.27 12.56
CA ALA A 107 36.98 11.38 13.01
C ALA A 107 36.00 10.68 12.06
N GLY A 108 36.16 10.88 10.75
CA GLY A 108 35.33 10.23 9.73
C GLY A 108 35.38 8.70 9.79
N LEU A 109 36.59 8.12 9.92
CA LEU A 109 36.78 6.67 10.06
C LEU A 109 36.16 6.13 11.34
N LEU A 110 36.38 6.79 12.48
CA LEU A 110 35.84 6.35 13.77
C LEU A 110 34.31 6.39 13.77
N PHE A 111 33.71 7.49 13.30
CA PHE A 111 32.25 7.61 13.22
C PHE A 111 31.63 6.64 12.21
N ALA A 112 32.28 6.40 11.06
CA ALA A 112 31.79 5.45 10.07
C ALA A 112 31.92 3.98 10.51
N ALA A 113 32.89 3.65 11.37
CA ALA A 113 33.10 2.29 11.88
C ALA A 113 32.24 1.95 13.11
N MET A 114 31.68 2.94 13.80
CA MET A 114 30.85 2.75 14.99
C MET A 114 29.64 1.83 14.79
N PRO A 115 28.84 1.97 13.71
CA PRO A 115 27.72 1.07 13.45
C PRO A 115 28.17 -0.38 13.25
N LEU A 116 29.29 -0.59 12.57
CA LEU A 116 29.87 -1.91 12.34
C LEU A 116 30.32 -2.57 13.66
N ALA A 117 30.94 -1.80 14.55
CA ALA A 117 31.34 -2.27 15.88
C ALA A 117 30.12 -2.63 16.76
N ALA A 118 29.05 -1.82 16.70
CA ALA A 118 27.80 -2.11 17.40
C ALA A 118 27.09 -3.37 16.85
N LEU A 119 27.13 -3.58 15.54
CA LEU A 119 26.62 -4.78 14.87
C LEU A 119 27.40 -6.03 15.31
N LEU A 120 28.73 -6.01 15.26
CA LEU A 120 29.58 -7.12 15.70
C LEU A 120 29.40 -7.45 17.19
N ALA A 121 29.16 -6.45 18.04
CA ALA A 121 28.88 -6.67 19.46
C ALA A 121 27.51 -7.32 19.71
N SER A 122 26.53 -7.14 18.81
CA SER A 122 25.19 -7.73 18.94
C SER A 122 25.15 -9.24 18.67
N ILE A 123 26.10 -9.77 17.89
CA ILE A 123 26.22 -11.20 17.55
C ILE A 123 26.69 -12.03 18.78
N GLY A 124 27.30 -11.39 19.78
CA GLY A 124 27.88 -12.04 20.95
C GLY A 124 26.97 -12.18 22.18
N GLY A 125 25.65 -11.99 22.06
CA GLY A 125 24.66 -12.37 23.09
C GLY A 125 24.59 -11.50 24.35
N GLY A 126 25.20 -10.32 24.39
CA GLY A 126 25.09 -9.40 25.53
C GLY A 126 25.47 -7.99 25.14
N SER A 127 24.49 -7.19 24.70
CA SER A 127 24.73 -5.78 24.35
C SER A 127 24.24 -4.87 25.48
N PRO A 128 25.06 -3.93 25.99
CA PRO A 128 24.63 -2.92 26.97
C PRO A 128 23.57 -1.96 26.39
N LEU A 129 23.30 -2.06 25.08
CA LEU A 129 22.29 -1.30 24.34
C LEU A 129 20.86 -1.85 24.50
N GLN A 130 20.65 -2.91 25.27
CA GLN A 130 19.30 -3.47 25.51
C GLN A 130 18.37 -2.51 26.26
N TYR A 131 18.93 -1.54 26.99
CA TYR A 131 18.18 -0.52 27.74
C TYR A 131 17.87 0.74 26.93
N VAL A 132 18.34 0.83 25.68
CA VAL A 132 18.13 1.98 24.81
C VAL A 132 17.06 1.64 23.76
N PRO A 133 15.99 2.45 23.60
CA PRO A 133 14.93 2.20 22.63
C PRO A 133 15.48 1.98 21.21
N LEU A 134 14.91 1.03 20.47
CA LEU A 134 15.36 0.68 19.11
C LEU A 134 15.36 1.89 18.17
N SER A 135 14.33 2.74 18.25
CA SER A 135 14.22 3.99 17.48
C SER A 135 15.35 4.98 17.79
N TRP A 136 15.67 5.16 19.07
CA TRP A 136 16.78 6.01 19.49
C TRP A 136 18.13 5.48 19.00
N ARG A 137 18.34 4.15 19.08
CA ARG A 137 19.55 3.51 18.54
C ARG A 137 19.65 3.79 17.05
N VAL A 138 18.61 3.51 16.29
CA VAL A 138 18.56 3.72 14.84
C VAL A 138 18.88 5.17 14.45
N VAL A 139 18.16 6.14 15.02
CA VAL A 139 18.37 7.57 14.71
C VAL A 139 19.80 7.97 15.04
N SER A 140 20.32 7.55 16.19
CA SER A 140 21.68 7.90 16.59
C SER A 140 22.75 7.26 15.69
N HIS A 141 22.54 6.03 15.22
CA HIS A 141 23.46 5.37 14.27
C HIS A 141 23.44 6.06 12.90
N VAL A 142 22.27 6.45 12.40
CA VAL A 142 22.16 7.24 11.16
C VAL A 142 22.89 8.57 11.30
N VAL A 143 22.67 9.31 12.39
CA VAL A 143 23.33 10.60 12.66
C VAL A 143 24.85 10.44 12.74
N ILE A 144 25.35 9.46 13.49
CA ILE A 144 26.79 9.17 13.63
C ILE A 144 27.41 8.83 12.27
N THR A 145 26.72 8.01 11.46
CA THR A 145 27.24 7.59 10.15
C THR A 145 27.25 8.74 9.13
N LEU A 146 26.21 9.58 9.11
CA LEU A 146 26.16 10.78 8.27
C LEU A 146 27.24 11.79 8.66
N LEU A 147 27.54 11.94 9.95
CA LEU A 147 28.66 12.75 10.42
C LEU A 147 30.00 12.15 9.98
N GLY A 148 30.17 10.83 10.06
CA GLY A 148 31.34 10.11 9.54
C GLY A 148 31.58 10.37 8.05
N LEU A 149 30.52 10.25 7.24
CA LEU A 149 30.51 10.59 5.81
C LEU A 149 30.89 12.04 5.55
N ALA A 150 30.26 12.98 6.25
CA ALA A 150 30.51 14.41 6.08
C ALA A 150 31.96 14.78 6.41
N MET A 151 32.53 14.20 7.48
CA MET A 151 33.91 14.43 7.88
C MET A 151 34.90 13.76 6.92
N GLY A 152 34.65 12.51 6.52
CA GLY A 152 35.47 11.80 5.53
C GLY A 152 35.51 12.53 4.19
N TRP A 153 34.35 13.03 3.75
CA TRP A 153 34.23 13.84 2.53
C TRP A 153 34.95 15.19 2.64
N THR A 154 34.86 15.85 3.79
CA THR A 154 35.58 17.10 4.06
C THR A 154 37.09 16.87 4.03
N SER A 155 37.57 15.79 4.66
CA SER A 155 38.97 15.36 4.59
C SER A 155 39.43 15.08 3.16
N LEU A 156 38.64 14.32 2.39
CA LEU A 156 38.93 13.98 1.00
C LEU A 156 39.10 15.23 0.14
N ARG A 157 38.20 16.21 0.29
CA ARG A 157 38.27 17.51 -0.42
C ARG A 157 39.52 18.31 -0.06
N LEU A 158 39.93 18.31 1.21
CA LEU A 158 41.14 19.00 1.65
C LEU A 158 42.41 18.34 1.09
N PHE A 159 42.50 17.00 1.10
CA PHE A 159 43.64 16.27 0.56
C PHE A 159 43.71 16.26 -0.97
N TRP A 160 42.58 16.46 -1.67
CA TRP A 160 42.57 16.59 -3.13
C TRP A 160 43.40 17.77 -3.62
N LYS A 161 43.53 18.82 -2.79
CA LYS A 161 44.30 20.03 -3.09
C LYS A 161 45.79 19.93 -2.74
N ILE A 162 46.25 18.80 -2.19
CA ILE A 162 47.66 18.61 -1.76
C ILE A 162 48.30 17.53 -2.66
N PRO A 163 49.26 17.87 -3.54
CA PRO A 163 49.81 16.97 -4.58
C PRO A 163 50.31 15.60 -4.05
N ASP A 164 51.04 15.59 -2.93
CA ASP A 164 51.73 14.41 -2.40
C ASP A 164 50.93 13.56 -1.39
N ALA A 165 49.61 13.78 -1.29
CA ALA A 165 48.77 13.17 -0.25
C ALA A 165 48.06 11.86 -0.67
N ARG A 166 48.61 11.06 -1.59
CA ARG A 166 47.91 9.89 -2.19
C ARG A 166 47.35 8.90 -1.16
N LEU A 167 48.16 8.48 -0.18
CA LEU A 167 47.73 7.56 0.90
C LEU A 167 46.59 8.14 1.75
N LEU A 168 46.61 9.45 2.00
CA LEU A 168 45.60 10.15 2.83
C LEU A 168 44.28 10.38 2.07
N ARG A 169 44.35 10.55 0.75
CA ARG A 169 43.17 10.55 -0.13
C ARG A 169 42.49 9.18 -0.13
N MET A 170 43.27 8.10 -0.25
CA MET A 170 42.75 6.73 -0.19
C MET A 170 42.06 6.45 1.16
N ALA A 171 42.70 6.79 2.27
CA ALA A 171 42.11 6.62 3.60
C ALA A 171 40.81 7.44 3.80
N SER A 172 40.74 8.66 3.23
CA SER A 172 39.52 9.46 3.26
C SER A 172 38.41 8.89 2.37
N LEU A 173 38.78 8.30 1.22
CA LEU A 173 37.85 7.60 0.34
C LEU A 173 37.28 6.36 1.03
N CYS A 174 38.11 5.58 1.73
CA CYS A 174 37.65 4.44 2.54
C CYS A 174 36.62 4.87 3.60
N ALA A 175 36.83 6.00 4.29
CA ALA A 175 35.86 6.52 5.26
C ALA A 175 34.49 6.83 4.61
N VAL A 176 34.51 7.38 3.40
CA VAL A 176 33.28 7.68 2.63
C VAL A 176 32.59 6.38 2.20
N VAL A 177 33.32 5.39 1.71
CA VAL A 177 32.76 4.10 1.28
C VAL A 177 32.18 3.34 2.47
N ILE A 178 32.89 3.25 3.59
CA ILE A 178 32.44 2.57 4.81
C ILE A 178 31.20 3.25 5.38
N GLY A 179 31.17 4.59 5.40
CA GLY A 179 29.99 5.34 5.83
C GLY A 179 28.78 5.09 4.92
N ALA A 180 28.98 5.05 3.60
CA ALA A 180 27.88 4.81 2.65
C ALA A 180 27.32 3.39 2.76
N ALA A 181 28.20 2.38 2.90
CA ALA A 181 27.80 1.00 3.13
C ALA A 181 27.04 0.85 4.46
N SER A 182 27.50 1.51 5.53
CA SER A 182 26.84 1.47 6.85
C SER A 182 25.48 2.15 6.85
N VAL A 183 25.30 3.22 6.06
CA VAL A 183 23.97 3.85 5.85
C VAL A 183 23.04 2.88 5.12
N ALA A 184 23.52 2.21 4.07
CA ALA A 184 22.71 1.23 3.33
C ALA A 184 22.29 0.03 4.21
N ASP A 185 23.20 -0.48 5.05
CA ASP A 185 22.93 -1.56 6.00
C ASP A 185 21.93 -1.13 7.09
N ALA A 186 22.07 0.09 7.62
CA ALA A 186 21.09 0.67 8.55
C ALA A 186 19.70 0.79 7.90
N PHE A 187 19.61 1.21 6.63
CA PHE A 187 18.34 1.24 5.90
C PHE A 187 17.76 -0.15 5.62
N GLY A 188 18.61 -1.17 5.46
CA GLY A 188 18.22 -2.57 5.37
C GLY A 188 17.61 -3.10 6.68
N LEU A 189 18.25 -2.81 7.82
CA LEU A 189 17.79 -3.17 9.17
C LEU A 189 16.44 -2.53 9.57
N ILE A 190 16.12 -1.34 9.04
CA ILE A 190 14.87 -0.61 9.35
C ILE A 190 13.77 -0.92 8.31
N GLY A 191 14.07 -1.73 7.29
CA GLY A 191 13.09 -2.08 6.25
C GLY A 191 12.62 -0.89 5.41
N VAL A 192 13.32 0.25 5.41
CA VAL A 192 12.94 1.44 4.63
C VAL A 192 13.20 1.23 3.14
N GLY A 193 14.26 0.51 2.77
CA GLY A 193 14.53 0.14 1.37
C GLY A 193 13.46 -0.80 0.81
N SER A 194 13.02 -1.77 1.63
CA SER A 194 11.92 -2.66 1.26
C SER A 194 10.55 -1.96 1.36
N PHE A 195 10.37 -0.97 2.23
CA PHE A 195 9.17 -0.11 2.29
C PHE A 195 9.05 0.80 1.06
N LEU A 196 10.12 1.48 0.66
CA LEU A 196 10.16 2.30 -0.55
C LEU A 196 10.04 1.45 -1.81
N GLY A 197 10.75 0.31 -1.89
CA GLY A 197 10.64 -0.65 -2.98
C GLY A 197 9.22 -1.21 -3.14
N ARG A 198 8.56 -1.58 -2.03
CA ARG A 198 7.17 -2.08 -2.01
C ARG A 198 6.14 -1.00 -2.33
N ARG A 199 6.42 0.26 -1.99
CA ARG A 199 5.58 1.42 -2.34
C ARG A 199 5.71 1.80 -3.81
N PHE A 200 6.91 1.69 -4.39
CA PHE A 200 7.07 1.78 -5.84
C PHE A 200 6.37 0.62 -6.55
N TYR A 201 6.48 -0.61 -6.05
CA TYR A 201 5.81 -1.79 -6.61
C TYR A 201 4.27 -1.66 -6.68
N ALA A 202 3.63 -1.12 -5.62
CA ALA A 202 2.19 -0.88 -5.60
C ALA A 202 1.71 0.26 -6.53
N VAL A 203 2.58 1.22 -6.84
CA VAL A 203 2.30 2.32 -7.79
C VAL A 203 2.57 1.90 -9.24
N THR A 204 3.47 0.93 -9.47
CA THR A 204 3.83 0.42 -10.80
C THR A 204 3.12 -0.88 -11.19
N ARG A 205 2.12 -1.32 -10.42
CA ARG A 205 1.40 -2.57 -10.71
C ARG A 205 0.67 -2.44 -12.04
N GLN A 206 0.95 -3.34 -12.98
CA GLN A 206 0.25 -3.42 -14.26
C GLN A 206 -1.08 -4.17 -14.07
N GLN A 207 -2.03 -3.91 -14.96
CA GLN A 207 -3.29 -4.66 -15.00
C GLN A 207 -2.99 -6.14 -15.29
N THR A 208 -3.58 -7.05 -14.52
CA THR A 208 -3.47 -8.50 -14.73
C THR A 208 -4.06 -8.92 -16.07
N PHE A 209 -5.06 -8.17 -16.55
CA PHE A 209 -5.67 -8.33 -17.86
C PHE A 209 -6.13 -7.00 -18.44
N THR A 210 -5.97 -6.84 -19.76
CA THR A 210 -6.54 -5.73 -20.55
C THR A 210 -6.88 -6.23 -21.96
N GLY A 211 -8.16 -6.12 -22.34
CA GLY A 211 -8.64 -6.43 -23.68
C GLY A 211 -10.04 -7.03 -23.71
N ASP A 212 -10.39 -7.62 -24.85
CA ASP A 212 -11.70 -8.22 -25.09
C ASP A 212 -11.94 -9.46 -24.23
N SER A 213 -13.15 -9.57 -23.67
CA SER A 213 -13.57 -10.71 -22.85
C SER A 213 -13.45 -12.06 -23.56
N ASP A 214 -13.50 -12.08 -24.89
CA ASP A 214 -13.39 -13.31 -25.70
C ASP A 214 -12.03 -14.00 -25.57
N ARG A 215 -11.04 -13.27 -25.05
CA ARG A 215 -9.70 -13.78 -24.70
C ARG A 215 -9.64 -14.43 -23.31
N LEU A 216 -10.74 -14.37 -22.54
CA LEU A 216 -10.87 -15.01 -21.25
C LEU A 216 -11.61 -16.34 -21.43
N GLU A 217 -10.94 -17.45 -21.13
CA GLU A 217 -11.51 -18.78 -21.31
C GLU A 217 -12.39 -19.18 -20.10
N ARG A 218 -11.99 -18.71 -18.91
CA ARG A 218 -12.56 -19.09 -17.62
C ARG A 218 -13.26 -17.93 -16.91
N THR A 219 -13.65 -16.88 -17.64
CA THR A 219 -14.41 -15.75 -17.12
C THR A 219 -15.55 -15.41 -18.08
N VAL A 220 -16.72 -15.06 -17.54
CA VAL A 220 -17.86 -14.57 -18.30
C VAL A 220 -18.37 -13.27 -17.71
N VAL A 221 -18.80 -12.35 -18.58
CA VAL A 221 -19.54 -11.15 -18.19
C VAL A 221 -21.01 -11.41 -18.52
N VAL A 222 -21.90 -11.10 -17.58
CA VAL A 222 -23.35 -11.33 -17.74
C VAL A 222 -24.11 -10.01 -17.65
N ALA A 223 -25.20 -9.90 -18.42
CA ALA A 223 -25.98 -8.67 -18.49
C ALA A 223 -26.91 -8.45 -17.28
N THR A 224 -27.36 -9.54 -16.64
CA THR A 224 -28.27 -9.51 -15.49
C THR A 224 -27.80 -10.42 -14.36
N LEU A 225 -28.20 -10.10 -13.13
CA LEU A 225 -27.84 -10.86 -11.92
C LEU A 225 -28.46 -12.27 -11.89
N ASP A 226 -29.60 -12.45 -12.55
CA ASP A 226 -30.33 -13.72 -12.65
C ASP A 226 -29.86 -14.57 -13.85
N CYS A 227 -28.74 -14.22 -14.50
CA CYS A 227 -28.07 -15.12 -15.42
C CYS A 227 -27.54 -16.37 -14.68
N PRO A 228 -27.76 -17.58 -15.23
CA PRO A 228 -27.14 -18.79 -14.70
C PRO A 228 -25.62 -18.64 -14.62
N CYS A 229 -25.05 -19.00 -13.47
CA CYS A 229 -23.61 -19.00 -13.27
C CYS A 229 -23.01 -20.30 -13.82
N PRO A 230 -22.20 -20.27 -14.90
CA PRO A 230 -21.52 -21.46 -15.39
C PRO A 230 -20.46 -21.93 -14.38
N GLY A 231 -20.48 -23.23 -14.06
CA GLY A 231 -19.50 -23.81 -13.14
C GLY A 231 -18.06 -23.71 -13.68
N GLY A 232 -17.09 -23.51 -12.78
CA GLY A 232 -15.68 -23.41 -13.15
C GLY A 232 -15.24 -22.05 -13.70
N LYS A 233 -16.14 -21.07 -13.79
CA LYS A 233 -15.88 -19.75 -14.38
C LYS A 233 -16.09 -18.61 -13.38
N ASN A 234 -15.27 -17.57 -13.50
CA ASN A 234 -15.57 -16.28 -12.89
C ASN A 234 -16.79 -15.68 -13.59
N VAL A 235 -17.69 -15.05 -12.84
CA VAL A 235 -18.92 -14.44 -13.38
C VAL A 235 -18.99 -12.99 -12.93
N ILE A 236 -19.00 -12.06 -13.88
CA ILE A 236 -18.97 -10.62 -13.59
C ILE A 236 -20.28 -9.97 -14.06
N TRP A 237 -20.92 -9.23 -13.18
CA TRP A 237 -22.07 -8.38 -13.51
C TRP A 237 -21.81 -6.93 -13.08
N CYS A 238 -22.16 -5.98 -13.95
CA CYS A 238 -22.14 -4.56 -13.65
C CYS A 238 -23.41 -3.89 -14.17
N SER A 239 -24.04 -3.06 -13.33
CA SER A 239 -25.31 -2.40 -13.61
C SER A 239 -25.27 -1.39 -14.76
N SER A 240 -24.09 -0.96 -15.24
CA SER A 240 -24.02 0.05 -16.31
C SER A 240 -24.78 -0.40 -17.56
N PHE A 241 -24.64 -1.66 -17.99
CA PHE A 241 -25.40 -2.16 -19.14
C PHE A 241 -26.92 -2.08 -18.92
N GLN A 242 -27.38 -2.48 -17.73
CA GLN A 242 -28.78 -2.37 -17.33
C GLN A 242 -29.29 -0.92 -17.38
N LEU A 243 -28.48 0.05 -16.95
CA LEU A 243 -28.86 1.46 -17.01
C LEU A 243 -29.04 1.94 -18.45
N ALA A 244 -28.15 1.57 -19.37
CA ALA A 244 -28.29 1.92 -20.78
C ALA A 244 -29.55 1.29 -21.40
N TRP A 245 -29.83 0.02 -21.08
CA TRP A 245 -31.05 -0.66 -21.49
C TRP A 245 -32.31 0.06 -21.00
N ASN A 246 -32.34 0.46 -19.72
CA ASN A 246 -33.46 1.19 -19.14
C ASN A 246 -33.70 2.53 -19.85
N GLU A 247 -32.65 3.26 -20.24
CA GLU A 247 -32.81 4.52 -20.99
C GLU A 247 -33.51 4.30 -22.33
N ILE A 248 -33.19 3.24 -23.07
CA ILE A 248 -33.90 2.91 -24.32
C ILE A 248 -35.34 2.54 -24.01
N ARG A 249 -35.55 1.61 -23.07
CA ARG A 249 -36.86 1.07 -22.70
C ARG A 249 -37.81 2.18 -22.24
N ASP A 250 -37.36 3.06 -21.36
CA ASP A 250 -38.22 4.00 -20.63
C ASP A 250 -38.33 5.36 -21.34
N ASN A 251 -37.23 5.85 -21.93
CA ASN A 251 -37.17 7.23 -22.42
C ASN A 251 -37.24 7.36 -23.95
N VAL A 252 -36.91 6.30 -24.70
CA VAL A 252 -36.91 6.35 -26.17
C VAL A 252 -38.04 5.54 -26.77
N ILE A 253 -38.15 4.26 -26.41
CA ILE A 253 -39.19 3.35 -26.91
C ILE A 253 -40.46 3.42 -26.05
N ALA A 254 -40.30 3.73 -24.76
CA ALA A 254 -41.39 3.77 -23.76
C ALA A 254 -42.19 2.46 -23.68
N ALA A 255 -41.54 1.32 -23.92
CA ALA A 255 -42.09 -0.02 -23.83
C ALA A 255 -40.97 -1.06 -23.62
N PRO A 256 -41.28 -2.26 -23.07
CA PRO A 256 -40.34 -3.37 -23.00
C PRO A 256 -39.74 -3.69 -24.39
N LEU A 257 -38.44 -3.96 -24.43
CA LEU A 257 -37.76 -4.31 -25.69
C LEU A 257 -37.92 -5.80 -25.97
N GLU A 258 -38.51 -6.13 -27.11
CA GLU A 258 -38.70 -7.51 -27.55
C GLU A 258 -37.61 -7.88 -28.55
N VAL A 259 -36.58 -8.62 -28.13
CA VAL A 259 -35.43 -8.92 -29.00
C VAL A 259 -35.54 -10.33 -29.57
N LEU A 260 -35.71 -10.44 -30.89
CA LEU A 260 -35.83 -11.72 -31.59
C LEU A 260 -34.51 -12.50 -31.51
N GLY A 261 -34.57 -13.76 -31.07
CA GLY A 261 -33.40 -14.63 -30.88
C GLY A 261 -32.69 -14.45 -29.53
N ALA A 262 -33.08 -13.47 -28.73
CA ALA A 262 -32.56 -13.22 -27.38
C ALA A 262 -33.69 -12.94 -26.38
N GLU A 263 -34.85 -13.57 -26.57
CA GLU A 263 -36.09 -13.29 -25.85
C GLU A 263 -35.92 -13.44 -24.33
N ASP A 264 -35.24 -14.49 -23.88
CA ASP A 264 -34.98 -14.74 -22.46
C ASP A 264 -34.06 -13.70 -21.82
N LEU A 265 -33.07 -13.20 -22.57
CA LEU A 265 -32.15 -12.16 -22.10
C LEU A 265 -32.87 -10.81 -22.04
N ALA A 266 -33.61 -10.45 -23.09
CA ALA A 266 -34.41 -9.24 -23.14
C ALA A 266 -35.50 -9.23 -22.05
N ALA A 267 -36.16 -10.35 -21.80
CA ALA A 267 -37.14 -10.49 -20.72
C ALA A 267 -36.51 -10.24 -19.33
N ARG A 268 -35.27 -10.70 -19.09
CA ARG A 268 -34.54 -10.44 -17.84
C ARG A 268 -34.15 -8.96 -17.72
N LEU A 269 -33.58 -8.37 -18.76
CA LEU A 269 -33.24 -6.94 -18.79
C LEU A 269 -34.47 -6.04 -18.62
N ASN A 270 -35.62 -6.42 -19.19
CA ASN A 270 -36.88 -5.68 -19.03
C ASN A 270 -37.44 -5.75 -17.60
N ARG A 271 -37.27 -6.89 -16.90
CA ARG A 271 -37.75 -7.09 -15.52
C ARG A 271 -36.80 -6.55 -14.46
N ALA A 272 -35.52 -6.38 -14.79
CA ALA A 272 -34.52 -5.94 -13.82
C ALA A 272 -34.86 -4.56 -13.24
N GLU A 273 -34.93 -4.52 -11.91
CA GLU A 273 -35.36 -3.36 -11.13
C GLU A 273 -34.20 -2.43 -10.73
N SER A 274 -32.94 -2.76 -11.11
CA SER A 274 -31.78 -1.89 -10.86
C SER A 274 -31.92 -0.56 -11.58
N SER A 275 -31.63 0.54 -10.88
CA SER A 275 -31.85 1.90 -11.41
C SER A 275 -30.78 2.89 -10.95
N ARG A 276 -30.85 4.13 -11.43
CA ARG A 276 -29.95 5.21 -10.98
C ARG A 276 -30.10 5.51 -9.48
N ALA A 277 -31.22 5.13 -8.85
CA ALA A 277 -31.44 5.34 -7.41
C ALA A 277 -30.47 4.52 -6.54
N ASP A 278 -29.98 3.39 -7.05
CA ASP A 278 -29.01 2.52 -6.38
C ASP A 278 -27.59 3.11 -6.35
N LEU A 279 -27.39 4.28 -6.96
CA LEU A 279 -26.09 4.90 -7.19
C LEU A 279 -26.06 6.32 -6.63
N GLU A 280 -24.84 6.82 -6.36
CA GLU A 280 -24.63 8.22 -6.04
C GLU A 280 -24.78 9.05 -7.33
N PRO A 281 -25.60 10.12 -7.36
CA PRO A 281 -25.82 10.89 -8.59
C PRO A 281 -24.54 11.38 -9.27
N ARG A 282 -23.48 11.68 -8.51
CA ARG A 282 -22.18 12.13 -9.05
C ARG A 282 -21.38 11.02 -9.72
N SER A 283 -21.69 9.76 -9.42
CA SER A 283 -20.96 8.57 -9.84
C SER A 283 -21.50 7.92 -11.10
N VAL A 284 -22.64 8.38 -11.62
CA VAL A 284 -23.35 7.74 -12.73
C VAL A 284 -23.85 8.73 -13.77
N TYR A 285 -23.65 8.37 -15.03
CA TYR A 285 -24.30 9.01 -16.18
C TYR A 285 -25.03 7.94 -16.99
N ALA A 286 -26.21 8.27 -17.48
CA ALA A 286 -26.86 7.50 -18.53
C ALA A 286 -27.67 8.45 -19.41
N ALA A 287 -27.81 8.13 -20.68
CA ALA A 287 -28.67 8.84 -21.62
C ALA A 287 -28.97 7.94 -22.81
N ALA A 288 -30.13 8.13 -23.42
CA ALA A 288 -30.45 7.56 -24.72
C ALA A 288 -31.24 8.54 -25.59
N GLY A 289 -31.14 8.38 -26.90
CA GLY A 289 -31.83 9.22 -27.88
C GLY A 289 -31.44 8.86 -29.31
N CYS A 290 -32.03 9.54 -30.29
CA CYS A 290 -31.71 9.33 -31.71
C CYS A 290 -30.54 10.20 -32.16
N LEU A 291 -29.78 9.70 -33.14
CA LEU A 291 -28.66 10.42 -33.76
C LEU A 291 -29.08 11.79 -34.32
N LYS A 292 -30.20 11.84 -35.05
CA LYS A 292 -30.74 13.09 -35.63
C LYS A 292 -31.09 14.17 -34.60
N ASP A 293 -31.31 13.76 -33.35
CA ASP A 293 -31.68 14.66 -32.25
C ASP A 293 -30.44 15.11 -31.43
N GLY A 294 -29.23 14.72 -31.87
CA GLY A 294 -27.98 15.17 -31.26
C GLY A 294 -27.59 14.44 -29.97
N ILE A 295 -27.97 13.16 -29.85
CA ILE A 295 -27.67 12.36 -28.64
C ILE A 295 -26.17 12.20 -28.41
N VAL A 296 -25.38 12.05 -29.47
CA VAL A 296 -23.93 11.84 -29.36
C VAL A 296 -23.26 13.09 -28.79
N GLU A 297 -23.60 14.26 -29.33
CA GLU A 297 -23.10 15.56 -28.86
C GLU A 297 -23.52 15.83 -27.41
N THR A 298 -24.72 15.39 -27.03
CA THR A 298 -25.21 15.46 -25.65
C THR A 298 -24.35 14.59 -24.73
N ILE A 299 -24.09 13.34 -25.11
CA ILE A 299 -23.22 12.42 -24.35
C ILE A 299 -21.81 12.98 -24.22
N GLU A 300 -21.22 13.44 -25.33
CA GLU A 300 -19.86 13.99 -25.34
C GLU A 300 -19.72 15.21 -24.42
N ARG A 301 -20.65 16.16 -24.53
CA ARG A 301 -20.67 17.36 -23.70
C ARG A 301 -20.84 17.01 -22.21
N ASP A 302 -21.80 16.17 -21.88
CA ASP A 302 -22.14 15.85 -20.50
C ASP A 302 -21.02 15.02 -19.85
N MET A 303 -20.41 14.10 -20.60
CA MET A 303 -19.26 13.31 -20.14
C MET A 303 -18.00 14.16 -19.99
N ALA A 304 -17.72 15.09 -20.91
CA ALA A 304 -16.60 16.04 -20.75
C ALA A 304 -16.77 16.94 -19.51
N ALA A 305 -18.00 17.34 -19.20
CA ALA A 305 -18.31 18.17 -18.04
C ALA A 305 -18.20 17.39 -16.71
N ARG A 306 -18.63 16.12 -16.69
CA ARG A 306 -18.75 15.33 -15.45
C ARG A 306 -17.56 14.40 -15.20
N PHE A 307 -16.93 13.90 -16.26
CA PHE A 307 -15.87 12.89 -16.24
C PHE A 307 -14.76 13.20 -17.26
N PRO A 308 -14.05 14.34 -17.13
CA PRO A 308 -13.14 14.87 -18.16
C PRO A 308 -11.94 13.98 -18.47
N SER A 309 -11.59 13.04 -17.59
CA SER A 309 -10.47 12.10 -17.78
C SER A 309 -10.87 10.82 -18.51
N ARG A 310 -12.14 10.65 -18.89
CA ARG A 310 -12.63 9.43 -19.54
C ARG A 310 -12.71 9.60 -21.05
N SER A 311 -12.13 8.66 -21.78
CA SER A 311 -12.31 8.51 -23.22
C SER A 311 -13.66 7.86 -23.52
N LEU A 312 -14.38 8.41 -24.48
CA LEU A 312 -15.65 7.85 -24.99
C LEU A 312 -15.40 6.85 -26.12
N PRO A 313 -16.35 5.92 -26.37
CA PRO A 313 -16.35 5.12 -27.58
C PRO A 313 -16.45 6.00 -28.83
N ASP A 314 -15.90 5.53 -29.94
CA ASP A 314 -16.10 6.19 -31.24
C ASP A 314 -17.49 5.85 -31.80
N PHE A 315 -18.49 6.63 -31.39
CA PHE A 315 -19.87 6.45 -31.85
C PHE A 315 -20.01 6.58 -33.38
N GLY A 316 -19.19 7.42 -34.01
CA GLY A 316 -19.28 7.75 -35.43
C GLY A 316 -18.86 6.62 -36.37
N GLN A 317 -18.00 5.70 -35.92
CA GLN A 317 -17.67 4.48 -36.66
C GLN A 317 -18.71 3.38 -36.51
N THR A 318 -19.47 3.36 -35.41
CA THR A 318 -20.43 2.29 -35.10
C THR A 318 -21.81 2.52 -35.70
N VAL A 319 -22.28 3.77 -35.74
CA VAL A 319 -23.64 4.11 -36.20
C VAL A 319 -23.62 5.32 -37.12
N SER A 320 -24.25 5.17 -38.30
CA SER A 320 -24.31 6.23 -39.32
C SER A 320 -25.73 6.57 -39.78
N ASP A 321 -26.75 5.79 -39.38
CA ASP A 321 -28.15 6.10 -39.68
C ASP A 321 -28.66 7.23 -38.76
N PRO A 322 -29.15 8.36 -39.29
CA PRO A 322 -29.73 9.43 -38.48
C PRO A 322 -30.87 8.99 -37.54
N ASN A 323 -31.59 7.90 -37.85
CA ASN A 323 -32.63 7.37 -36.97
C ASN A 323 -32.12 6.34 -35.94
N ALA A 324 -30.83 5.99 -35.97
CA ALA A 324 -30.27 5.06 -34.99
C ALA A 324 -30.44 5.62 -33.57
N ILE A 325 -30.82 4.73 -32.65
CA ILE A 325 -30.83 5.03 -31.21
C ILE A 325 -29.45 4.70 -30.67
N VAL A 326 -28.88 5.63 -29.90
CA VAL A 326 -27.73 5.37 -29.04
C VAL A 326 -28.18 5.47 -27.61
N ALA A 327 -27.80 4.47 -26.82
CA ALA A 327 -27.84 4.56 -25.37
C ALA A 327 -26.44 4.35 -24.82
N TYR A 328 -26.09 5.18 -23.85
CA TYR A 328 -24.81 5.14 -23.20
C TYR A 328 -24.99 5.28 -21.71
N SER A 329 -24.24 4.50 -20.96
CA SER A 329 -24.12 4.65 -19.52
C SER A 329 -22.66 4.59 -19.10
N TYR A 330 -22.35 5.33 -18.05
CA TYR A 330 -21.07 5.34 -17.39
C TYR A 330 -21.29 5.30 -15.89
N LEU A 331 -20.53 4.43 -15.22
CA LEU A 331 -20.55 4.28 -13.78
C LEU A 331 -19.10 4.25 -13.28
N THR A 332 -18.83 5.03 -12.24
CA THR A 332 -17.56 4.99 -11.51
C THR A 332 -17.81 4.93 -10.01
N ALA A 333 -17.08 4.08 -9.30
CA ALA A 333 -17.12 4.03 -7.85
C ALA A 333 -15.70 3.93 -7.31
N ASN A 334 -15.26 4.97 -6.58
CA ASN A 334 -14.00 4.96 -5.86
C ASN A 334 -14.29 4.83 -4.37
N VAL A 335 -13.83 3.74 -3.76
CA VAL A 335 -14.17 3.36 -2.38
C VAL A 335 -12.88 3.24 -1.56
N PRO A 336 -12.29 4.35 -1.12
CA PRO A 336 -11.07 4.30 -0.33
C PRO A 336 -11.33 3.69 1.05
N PHE A 337 -10.39 2.87 1.53
CA PHE A 337 -10.40 2.40 2.91
C PHE A 337 -9.83 3.47 3.83
N THR A 338 -10.34 3.54 5.06
CA THR A 338 -9.89 4.54 6.05
C THR A 338 -8.44 4.28 6.45
N HIS A 339 -8.07 3.01 6.58
CA HIS A 339 -6.73 2.54 6.87
C HIS A 339 -6.34 1.42 5.89
N PRO A 340 -5.12 1.49 5.32
CA PRO A 340 -4.67 0.45 4.39
C PRO A 340 -4.35 -0.85 5.12
N PHE A 341 -4.71 -1.99 4.52
CA PHE A 341 -4.31 -3.33 4.95
C PHE A 341 -2.81 -3.59 4.69
N ARG A 342 -2.30 -4.71 5.24
CA ARG A 342 -0.94 -5.20 4.94
C ARG A 342 -0.93 -5.91 3.60
N GLN A 343 0.15 -5.73 2.82
CA GLN A 343 0.41 -6.55 1.63
C GLN A 343 0.92 -7.92 2.05
N VAL A 344 0.32 -8.99 1.54
CA VAL A 344 0.82 -10.37 1.67
C VAL A 344 1.95 -10.54 0.65
N ASP A 345 3.16 -10.17 1.04
CA ASP A 345 4.32 -10.10 0.14
C ASP A 345 4.69 -11.45 -0.51
N GLU A 346 4.51 -12.56 0.20
CA GLU A 346 4.78 -13.91 -0.30
C GLU A 346 3.61 -14.50 -1.11
N GLY A 347 2.47 -13.79 -1.17
CA GLY A 347 1.21 -14.32 -1.67
C GLY A 347 0.63 -15.43 -0.78
N PHE A 348 -0.44 -16.06 -1.25
CA PHE A 348 -1.02 -17.25 -0.64
C PHE A 348 -1.69 -18.14 -1.69
N THR A 349 -1.84 -19.43 -1.38
CA THR A 349 -2.50 -20.37 -2.28
C THR A 349 -4.00 -20.09 -2.36
N PHE A 350 -4.50 -19.90 -3.57
CA PHE A 350 -5.91 -19.93 -3.94
C PHE A 350 -6.21 -21.28 -4.60
N ILE A 351 -7.26 -21.96 -4.17
CA ILE A 351 -7.71 -23.26 -4.69
C ILE A 351 -9.03 -23.01 -5.42
N ASP A 352 -9.05 -23.21 -6.74
CA ASP A 352 -10.28 -23.01 -7.54
C ASP A 352 -11.31 -24.12 -7.32
N SER A 353 -12.52 -23.97 -7.88
CA SER A 353 -13.60 -24.96 -7.75
C SER A 353 -13.27 -26.34 -8.32
N GLN A 354 -12.26 -26.43 -9.20
CA GLN A 354 -11.77 -27.67 -9.80
C GLN A 354 -10.62 -28.28 -8.98
N GLY A 355 -10.19 -27.64 -7.89
CA GLY A 355 -9.08 -28.06 -7.05
C GLY A 355 -7.71 -27.59 -7.52
N THR A 356 -7.63 -26.69 -8.51
CA THR A 356 -6.36 -26.14 -8.99
C THR A 356 -5.80 -25.14 -7.98
N GLU A 357 -4.57 -25.38 -7.54
CA GLU A 357 -3.85 -24.48 -6.64
C GLU A 357 -3.06 -23.43 -7.43
N THR A 358 -3.21 -22.16 -7.07
CA THR A 358 -2.48 -21.04 -7.68
C THR A 358 -2.01 -20.07 -6.59
N THR A 359 -0.74 -19.68 -6.60
CA THR A 359 -0.25 -18.64 -5.68
C THR A 359 -0.71 -17.27 -6.17
N VAL A 360 -1.49 -16.56 -5.35
CA VAL A 360 -2.00 -15.22 -5.65
C VAL A 360 -1.42 -14.19 -4.68
N SER A 361 -1.16 -12.99 -5.18
CA SER A 361 -0.92 -11.84 -4.32
C SER A 361 -2.19 -11.42 -3.60
N GLY A 362 -2.07 -10.83 -2.42
CA GLY A 362 -3.21 -10.24 -1.76
C GLY A 362 -2.86 -9.35 -0.60
N PHE A 363 -3.86 -8.95 0.15
CA PHE A 363 -3.74 -8.07 1.30
C PHE A 363 -4.57 -8.59 2.47
N GLY A 364 -4.34 -8.03 3.64
CA GLY A 364 -5.18 -8.27 4.79
C GLY A 364 -4.48 -7.97 6.09
N LEU A 365 -4.76 -8.77 7.11
CA LEU A 365 -4.27 -8.56 8.45
C LEU A 365 -3.94 -9.90 9.11
N TRP A 366 -2.71 -10.04 9.58
CA TRP A 366 -2.23 -11.16 10.39
C TRP A 366 -1.33 -10.59 11.48
N GLU A 367 -1.34 -11.20 12.65
CA GLU A 367 -0.65 -10.70 13.86
C GLU A 367 -1.27 -9.39 14.39
N ALA A 368 -2.60 -9.36 14.47
CA ALA A 368 -3.39 -8.18 14.88
C ALA A 368 -3.20 -7.76 16.37
N TYR A 369 -2.37 -8.48 17.13
CA TYR A 369 -1.96 -8.13 18.50
C TYR A 369 -1.06 -6.88 18.60
N LEU A 370 -0.57 -6.35 17.47
CA LEU A 370 0.20 -5.12 17.44
C LEU A 370 -0.76 -3.92 17.33
N SER A 371 -0.71 -3.01 18.31
CA SER A 371 -1.53 -1.79 18.45
C SER A 371 -1.69 -0.95 17.17
N ARG A 372 -0.72 -1.00 16.27
CA ARG A 372 -0.77 -0.37 14.94
C ARG A 372 -1.91 -0.89 14.03
N TYR A 373 -2.57 -2.00 14.39
CA TYR A 373 -3.59 -2.66 13.58
C TYR A 373 -5.01 -2.60 14.15
N GLU A 374 -5.20 -2.07 15.37
CA GLU A 374 -6.53 -1.90 15.98
C GLU A 374 -7.47 -1.06 15.11
N ARG A 375 -6.95 0.01 14.49
CA ARG A 375 -7.72 0.86 13.58
C ARG A 375 -8.14 0.15 12.29
N ILE A 376 -7.34 -0.81 11.83
CA ILE A 376 -7.66 -1.66 10.67
C ILE A 376 -8.67 -2.75 11.08
N CYS A 377 -8.63 -3.25 12.32
CA CYS A 377 -9.70 -4.09 12.84
C CYS A 377 -11.03 -3.33 12.95
N ASP A 378 -11.02 -2.11 13.50
CA ASP A 378 -12.24 -1.30 13.69
C ASP A 378 -12.98 -0.97 12.39
N GLN A 379 -12.27 -0.81 11.27
CA GLN A 379 -12.94 -0.55 10.00
C GLN A 379 -13.60 -1.80 9.40
N VAL A 380 -13.20 -3.01 9.78
CA VAL A 380 -13.76 -4.25 9.24
C VAL A 380 -15.00 -4.65 10.03
N GLU A 381 -16.11 -4.84 9.34
CA GLU A 381 -17.34 -5.35 9.94
C GLU A 381 -17.68 -6.74 9.42
N ILE A 382 -17.94 -7.66 10.33
CA ILE A 382 -18.44 -9.00 10.03
C ILE A 382 -19.94 -8.90 9.85
N LEU A 383 -20.40 -9.11 8.62
CA LEU A 383 -21.81 -9.05 8.25
C LEU A 383 -22.51 -10.39 8.48
N TYR A 384 -21.79 -11.49 8.31
CA TYR A 384 -22.32 -12.84 8.38
C TYR A 384 -21.23 -13.85 8.75
N VAL A 385 -21.59 -14.85 9.55
CA VAL A 385 -20.78 -16.05 9.82
C VAL A 385 -21.73 -17.27 9.83
N GLY A 386 -21.46 -18.23 8.96
CA GLY A 386 -22.06 -19.56 8.95
C GLY A 386 -21.08 -20.59 9.52
N TRP A 387 -21.55 -21.41 10.45
CA TRP A 387 -20.77 -22.45 11.13
C TRP A 387 -21.04 -23.82 10.52
N GLU A 388 -20.00 -24.67 10.47
CA GLU A 388 -20.10 -26.06 9.98
C GLU A 388 -21.19 -26.86 10.73
N ASP A 389 -21.35 -26.62 12.03
CA ASP A 389 -22.50 -27.10 12.80
C ASP A 389 -23.34 -25.89 13.25
N PRO A 390 -24.54 -25.69 12.67
CA PRO A 390 -25.43 -24.58 13.06
C PRO A 390 -25.82 -24.58 14.54
N ASN A 391 -25.76 -25.74 15.21
CA ASN A 391 -26.09 -25.87 16.63
C ASN A 391 -24.87 -25.65 17.54
N ARG A 392 -23.68 -25.46 16.98
CA ARG A 392 -22.43 -25.22 17.71
C ARG A 392 -21.77 -23.91 17.24
N PRO A 393 -22.37 -22.75 17.57
CA PRO A 393 -21.73 -21.45 17.32
C PRO A 393 -20.34 -21.44 17.99
N TYR A 394 -19.36 -20.78 17.36
CA TYR A 394 -17.93 -20.81 17.74
C TYR A 394 -17.16 -22.08 17.35
N GLY A 395 -17.71 -22.90 16.45
CA GLY A 395 -16.99 -24.00 15.78
C GLY A 395 -16.15 -23.54 14.58
N ARG A 396 -15.96 -24.43 13.61
CA ARG A 396 -15.30 -24.07 12.35
C ARG A 396 -16.22 -23.15 11.55
N ILE A 397 -15.68 -22.02 11.09
CA ILE A 397 -16.36 -21.13 10.16
C ILE A 397 -16.34 -21.79 8.77
N GLU A 398 -17.52 -21.95 8.19
CA GLU A 398 -17.69 -22.49 6.84
C GLU A 398 -17.99 -21.37 5.83
N GLU A 399 -18.87 -20.44 6.22
CA GLU A 399 -19.27 -19.29 5.42
C GLU A 399 -19.09 -17.98 6.18
N TYR A 400 -18.83 -16.89 5.47
CA TYR A 400 -18.72 -15.56 6.08
C TYR A 400 -18.81 -14.44 5.05
N ALA A 401 -19.21 -13.25 5.50
CA ALA A 401 -19.16 -12.02 4.71
C ALA A 401 -18.63 -10.84 5.54
N LEU A 402 -17.81 -10.00 4.92
CA LEU A 402 -17.10 -8.89 5.57
C LEU A 402 -17.28 -7.60 4.75
N ASP A 403 -17.72 -6.50 5.38
CA ASP A 403 -17.47 -5.14 4.86
C ASP A 403 -16.03 -4.76 5.21
N LEU A 404 -15.21 -4.55 4.19
CA LEU A 404 -13.78 -4.27 4.35
C LEU A 404 -13.51 -2.91 4.99
N CYS A 405 -14.46 -1.97 4.94
CA CYS A 405 -14.34 -0.67 5.57
C CYS A 405 -15.73 -0.07 5.82
N ARG A 406 -16.33 -0.31 6.99
CA ARG A 406 -17.63 0.23 7.42
C ARG A 406 -17.73 1.76 7.40
N HIS A 407 -16.59 2.44 7.39
CA HIS A 407 -16.46 3.89 7.36
C HIS A 407 -16.38 4.47 5.94
N SER A 408 -16.19 3.63 4.91
CA SER A 408 -16.13 4.08 3.52
C SER A 408 -17.45 4.69 3.08
N GLN A 409 -17.44 5.79 2.33
CA GLN A 409 -18.64 6.47 1.86
C GLN A 409 -18.45 6.95 0.43
N PRO A 410 -19.52 7.00 -0.40
CA PRO A 410 -20.89 6.59 -0.11
C PRO A 410 -21.13 5.09 -0.33
N TYR A 411 -20.10 4.35 -0.71
CA TYR A 411 -20.17 2.95 -1.12
C TYR A 411 -19.48 2.04 -0.12
N GLN A 412 -19.83 0.77 -0.14
CA GLN A 412 -19.14 -0.31 0.59
C GLN A 412 -18.59 -1.36 -0.39
N VAL A 413 -17.54 -2.06 0.05
CA VAL A 413 -16.97 -3.22 -0.64
C VAL A 413 -17.07 -4.42 0.29
N VAL A 414 -17.83 -5.43 -0.15
CA VAL A 414 -18.05 -6.63 0.63
C VAL A 414 -17.44 -7.83 -0.08
N VAL A 415 -16.76 -8.67 0.70
CA VAL A 415 -16.21 -9.95 0.27
C VAL A 415 -16.88 -11.07 1.07
N ALA A 416 -17.33 -12.12 0.38
CA ALA A 416 -18.09 -13.21 0.99
C ALA A 416 -17.62 -14.59 0.52
N MET A 417 -17.28 -15.46 1.47
CA MET A 417 -17.02 -16.88 1.23
C MET A 417 -18.30 -17.65 1.56
N VAL A 418 -18.98 -18.13 0.51
CA VAL A 418 -20.25 -18.86 0.60
C VAL A 418 -20.29 -19.90 -0.52
N GLU A 419 -21.14 -20.91 -0.41
CA GLU A 419 -21.41 -21.77 -1.56
C GLU A 419 -22.15 -21.00 -2.66
N PRO A 420 -21.73 -21.10 -3.94
CA PRO A 420 -22.43 -20.45 -5.04
C PRO A 420 -23.83 -21.05 -5.19
N LYS A 421 -24.80 -20.20 -5.47
CA LYS A 421 -26.16 -20.61 -5.88
C LYS A 421 -26.25 -20.59 -7.41
N GLY A 422 -27.43 -20.85 -7.97
CA GLY A 422 -27.61 -20.97 -9.42
C GLY A 422 -27.32 -19.66 -10.18
N THR A 423 -27.50 -18.51 -9.52
CA THR A 423 -27.25 -17.18 -10.08
C THR A 423 -26.52 -16.25 -9.10
N LEU A 424 -26.00 -15.12 -9.60
CA LEU A 424 -25.43 -14.07 -8.74
C LEU A 424 -26.50 -13.47 -7.82
N ALA A 425 -27.74 -13.32 -8.30
CA ALA A 425 -28.87 -12.85 -7.50
C ALA A 425 -29.15 -13.78 -6.31
N GLU A 426 -29.30 -15.08 -6.55
CA GLU A 426 -29.57 -16.06 -5.50
C GLU A 426 -28.44 -16.14 -4.46
N THR A 427 -27.19 -16.02 -4.92
CA THR A 427 -26.02 -16.02 -4.03
C THR A 427 -25.99 -14.75 -3.19
N TYR A 428 -26.29 -13.59 -3.78
CA TYR A 428 -26.41 -12.33 -3.06
C TYR A 428 -27.55 -12.36 -2.03
N GLU A 429 -28.72 -12.87 -2.39
CA GLU A 429 -29.87 -13.04 -1.49
C GLU A 429 -29.59 -13.99 -0.33
N HIS A 430 -28.83 -15.06 -0.57
CA HIS A 430 -28.32 -15.94 0.51
C HIS A 430 -27.49 -15.15 1.52
N ILE A 431 -26.56 -14.32 1.05
CA ILE A 431 -25.73 -13.46 1.92
C ILE A 431 -26.59 -12.44 2.67
N GLN A 432 -27.58 -11.81 2.01
CA GLN A 432 -28.47 -10.84 2.67
C GLN A 432 -29.30 -11.50 3.77
N ARG A 433 -29.93 -12.66 3.49
CA ARG A 433 -30.66 -13.43 4.51
C ARG A 433 -29.77 -13.84 5.67
N GLY A 434 -28.55 -14.30 5.39
CA GLY A 434 -27.56 -14.62 6.42
C GLY A 434 -27.18 -13.40 7.27
N THR A 435 -27.05 -12.24 6.66
CA THR A 435 -26.76 -10.96 7.34
C THR A 435 -27.90 -10.53 8.26
N GLU A 436 -29.15 -10.69 7.82
CA GLU A 436 -30.33 -10.40 8.63
C GLU A 436 -30.44 -11.34 9.83
N GLN A 437 -30.31 -12.65 9.61
CA GLN A 437 -30.33 -13.66 10.68
C GLN A 437 -29.18 -13.46 11.66
N PHE A 438 -28.00 -13.04 11.20
CA PHE A 438 -26.86 -12.76 12.06
C PHE A 438 -27.14 -11.64 13.06
N LYS A 439 -27.93 -10.62 12.68
CA LYS A 439 -28.35 -9.53 13.58
C LYS A 439 -29.24 -10.00 14.73
N GLU A 440 -29.95 -11.10 14.56
CA GLU A 440 -30.84 -11.68 15.57
C GLU A 440 -30.10 -12.53 16.62
N GLN A 441 -28.81 -12.82 16.40
CA GLN A 441 -28.02 -13.60 17.34
C GLN A 441 -27.82 -12.86 18.66
N ARG A 442 -27.93 -13.59 19.76
CA ARG A 442 -27.82 -13.03 21.13
C ARG A 442 -26.53 -12.26 21.39
N ASP A 443 -25.44 -12.63 20.72
CA ASP A 443 -24.12 -12.00 20.87
C ASP A 443 -23.70 -11.14 19.66
N TYR A 444 -24.66 -10.75 18.81
CA TYR A 444 -24.39 -9.96 17.61
C TYR A 444 -23.55 -8.70 17.89
N SER A 445 -23.81 -8.03 19.03
CA SER A 445 -23.10 -6.81 19.43
C SER A 445 -21.59 -6.97 19.60
N HIS A 446 -21.10 -8.19 19.88
CA HIS A 446 -19.68 -8.49 19.95
C HIS A 446 -19.20 -9.25 18.71
N ALA A 447 -20.02 -10.21 18.22
CA ALA A 447 -19.67 -11.08 17.11
C ALA A 447 -19.43 -10.34 15.78
N ARG A 448 -20.09 -9.19 15.57
CA ARG A 448 -19.97 -8.37 14.35
C ARG A 448 -18.63 -7.63 14.21
N TRP A 449 -17.84 -7.51 15.27
CA TRP A 449 -16.60 -6.74 15.25
C TRP A 449 -15.40 -7.63 14.98
N PHE A 450 -14.53 -7.21 14.06
CA PHE A 450 -13.24 -7.85 13.84
C PHE A 450 -12.33 -7.62 15.06
N GLN A 451 -11.79 -8.69 15.64
CA GLN A 451 -11.06 -8.67 16.90
C GLN A 451 -9.55 -8.65 16.68
N GLY A 452 -8.78 -8.24 17.69
CA GLY A 452 -7.31 -8.20 17.62
C GLY A 452 -6.61 -9.56 17.45
N GLY A 453 -7.34 -10.67 17.62
CA GLY A 453 -6.84 -12.02 17.29
C GLY A 453 -7.17 -12.48 15.87
N ASP A 454 -8.15 -11.87 15.21
CA ASP A 454 -8.65 -12.35 13.92
C ASP A 454 -7.62 -12.15 12.80
N THR A 455 -7.70 -13.00 11.77
CA THR A 455 -6.86 -12.89 10.58
C THR A 455 -7.70 -12.74 9.32
N LEU A 456 -7.22 -11.91 8.39
CA LEU A 456 -7.84 -11.63 7.10
C LEU A 456 -6.82 -11.79 5.97
N ARG A 457 -7.18 -12.48 4.89
CA ARG A 457 -6.43 -12.51 3.62
C ARG A 457 -7.39 -12.46 2.43
N VAL A 458 -7.24 -11.43 1.59
CA VAL A 458 -8.05 -11.14 0.39
C VAL A 458 -7.13 -11.05 -0.83
N PRO A 459 -7.44 -11.72 -1.96
CA PRO A 459 -6.66 -11.57 -3.18
C PRO A 459 -6.68 -10.13 -3.69
N ASP A 460 -5.56 -9.70 -4.28
CA ASP A 460 -5.51 -8.48 -5.06
C ASP A 460 -6.16 -8.67 -6.43
N MET A 461 -6.76 -7.61 -6.97
CA MET A 461 -7.28 -7.60 -8.34
C MET A 461 -6.98 -6.26 -9.01
N PHE A 462 -6.52 -6.30 -10.26
CA PHE A 462 -6.46 -5.10 -11.07
C PHE A 462 -6.56 -5.47 -12.55
N TRP A 463 -7.74 -5.32 -13.16
CA TRP A 463 -7.97 -5.73 -14.55
C TRP A 463 -8.94 -4.79 -15.25
N ARG A 464 -8.93 -4.83 -16.58
CA ARG A 464 -9.92 -4.19 -17.45
C ARG A 464 -10.37 -5.18 -18.52
N THR A 465 -11.67 -5.34 -18.70
CA THR A 465 -12.24 -6.13 -19.80
C THR A 465 -13.25 -5.31 -20.58
N ASP A 466 -13.22 -5.47 -21.90
CA ASP A 466 -14.22 -4.95 -22.83
C ASP A 466 -15.06 -6.16 -23.29
N HIS A 467 -16.37 -6.18 -23.00
CA HIS A 467 -17.26 -7.29 -23.33
C HIS A 467 -18.31 -6.86 -24.36
N ARG A 468 -18.51 -7.68 -25.40
CA ARG A 468 -19.53 -7.48 -26.42
C ARG A 468 -20.62 -8.53 -26.25
N PHE A 469 -21.86 -8.10 -26.04
CA PHE A 469 -23.03 -8.98 -25.92
C PHE A 469 -23.49 -9.43 -27.30
N THR A 470 -22.73 -10.34 -27.92
CA THR A 470 -22.97 -10.85 -29.28
C THR A 470 -24.34 -11.51 -29.43
N GLU A 471 -24.89 -12.06 -28.34
CA GLU A 471 -26.27 -12.55 -28.26
C GLU A 471 -27.32 -11.48 -28.63
N LEU A 472 -26.99 -10.19 -28.46
CA LEU A 472 -27.87 -9.06 -28.79
C LEU A 472 -27.48 -8.42 -30.12
N VAL A 473 -26.24 -8.54 -30.58
CA VAL A 473 -25.80 -7.89 -31.83
C VAL A 473 -26.42 -8.58 -33.04
N ASP A 474 -26.78 -7.79 -34.06
CA ASP A 474 -27.46 -8.21 -35.29
C ASP A 474 -28.86 -8.83 -35.06
N THR A 475 -29.43 -8.67 -33.85
CA THR A 475 -30.78 -9.11 -33.52
C THR A 475 -31.80 -7.98 -33.66
N MET A 476 -33.05 -8.34 -33.98
CA MET A 476 -34.12 -7.37 -34.25
C MET A 476 -34.98 -7.11 -33.02
N VAL A 477 -35.17 -5.83 -32.68
CA VAL A 477 -36.17 -5.41 -31.70
C VAL A 477 -37.55 -5.43 -32.40
N ALA A 478 -38.39 -6.40 -32.07
CA ALA A 478 -39.61 -6.77 -32.79
C ALA A 478 -40.67 -5.65 -32.85
N ASN A 479 -40.90 -4.97 -31.73
CA ASN A 479 -41.95 -3.94 -31.61
C ASN A 479 -41.64 -2.66 -32.42
N VAL A 480 -40.37 -2.36 -32.66
CA VAL A 480 -39.93 -1.23 -33.51
C VAL A 480 -39.32 -1.65 -34.85
N ARG A 481 -39.06 -2.95 -35.03
CA ARG A 481 -38.41 -3.55 -36.20
C ARG A 481 -37.05 -2.92 -36.53
N TRP A 482 -36.24 -2.64 -35.52
CA TRP A 482 -34.88 -2.10 -35.68
C TRP A 482 -33.82 -3.09 -35.19
N PRO A 483 -32.67 -3.21 -35.87
CA PRO A 483 -31.59 -4.08 -35.42
C PRO A 483 -30.76 -3.44 -34.29
N ILE A 484 -30.26 -4.25 -33.37
CA ILE A 484 -29.21 -3.86 -32.42
C ILE A 484 -27.87 -4.00 -33.15
N VAL A 485 -27.24 -2.87 -33.47
CA VAL A 485 -25.98 -2.82 -34.23
C VAL A 485 -24.77 -3.07 -33.33
N GLU A 486 -24.84 -2.68 -32.06
CA GLU A 486 -23.74 -2.82 -31.11
C GLU A 486 -24.26 -2.88 -29.67
N ALA A 487 -23.66 -3.75 -28.85
CA ALA A 487 -23.99 -3.89 -27.43
C ALA A 487 -22.72 -4.27 -26.65
N MET A 488 -22.13 -3.30 -25.96
CA MET A 488 -20.82 -3.46 -25.32
C MET A 488 -20.80 -2.88 -23.90
N GLN A 489 -19.98 -3.48 -23.03
CA GLN A 489 -19.68 -2.99 -21.70
C GLN A 489 -18.18 -3.10 -21.40
N THR A 490 -17.55 -1.99 -21.02
CA THR A 490 -16.19 -1.97 -20.46
C THR A 490 -16.26 -1.96 -18.94
N ILE A 491 -15.53 -2.86 -18.28
CA ILE A 491 -15.39 -2.93 -16.83
C ILE A 491 -13.91 -2.83 -16.48
N GLU A 492 -13.54 -1.85 -15.66
CA GLU A 492 -12.22 -1.75 -15.05
C GLU A 492 -12.37 -1.86 -13.53
N PHE A 493 -11.70 -2.84 -12.92
CA PHE A 493 -11.82 -3.15 -11.51
C PHE A 493 -10.44 -3.18 -10.86
N ARG A 494 -10.33 -2.52 -9.70
CA ARG A 494 -9.12 -2.53 -8.86
C ARG A 494 -9.52 -2.70 -7.40
N LEU A 495 -8.93 -3.70 -6.77
CA LEU A 495 -9.02 -3.96 -5.34
C LEU A 495 -7.60 -4.28 -4.84
N ASP A 496 -7.09 -3.44 -3.95
CA ASP A 496 -5.79 -3.64 -3.30
C ASP A 496 -5.84 -3.21 -1.83
N ARG A 497 -4.71 -3.33 -1.14
CA ARG A 497 -4.61 -3.03 0.29
C ARG A 497 -5.03 -1.62 0.70
N SER A 498 -5.09 -0.66 -0.22
CA SER A 498 -5.03 0.76 0.14
C SER A 498 -6.35 1.51 -0.01
N GLY A 499 -6.96 1.48 -1.19
CA GLY A 499 -7.60 2.73 -1.65
C GLY A 499 -6.61 3.93 -1.68
N ALA A 500 -7.02 5.18 -1.89
CA ALA A 500 -6.09 6.34 -1.92
C ALA A 500 -5.79 6.95 -0.52
N MET A 501 -4.66 7.66 -0.35
CA MET A 501 -3.68 7.63 0.79
C MET A 501 -3.68 8.76 1.92
N LEU A 502 -3.33 8.44 3.20
CA LEU A 502 -2.28 9.04 4.15
C LEU A 502 -2.44 8.64 5.67
N GLU A 503 -1.35 8.69 6.48
CA GLU A 503 -1.11 8.12 7.85
C GLU A 503 -1.33 9.02 9.10
N SER A 504 -1.61 8.40 10.28
CA SER A 504 -1.26 8.85 11.66
C SER A 504 -1.46 7.73 12.74
N GLU A 505 -0.99 7.88 13.99
CA GLU A 505 -0.63 6.85 15.03
C GLU A 505 -1.38 6.96 16.40
N ALA A 506 -1.51 5.86 17.20
CA ALA A 506 -1.59 5.73 18.70
C ALA A 506 -2.10 4.33 19.20
N PHE A 507 -1.95 4.01 20.51
CA PHE A 507 -1.81 2.68 21.20
C PHE A 507 -2.89 2.31 22.27
N LEU A 508 -3.25 1.02 22.49
CA LEU A 508 -3.35 0.27 23.79
C LEU A 508 -4.09 -1.11 23.67
N ALA A 509 -3.56 -2.20 24.25
CA ALA A 509 -4.07 -3.58 24.15
C ALA A 509 -4.67 -4.19 25.45
N ILE A 510 -5.58 -5.20 25.33
CA ILE A 510 -5.78 -6.39 26.24
C ILE A 510 -6.42 -7.59 25.47
N GLU A 511 -5.96 -8.85 25.72
CA GLU A 511 -6.42 -10.19 25.25
C GLU A 511 -7.71 -10.73 25.95
N LYS A 512 -8.45 -11.79 25.57
CA LYS A 512 -8.20 -13.05 24.83
C LYS A 512 -9.52 -13.57 24.22
N ALA A 513 -9.57 -13.78 22.90
CA ALA A 513 -10.58 -14.58 22.21
C ALA A 513 -9.84 -15.51 21.24
N GLU A 514 -10.37 -16.71 20.97
CA GLU A 514 -9.77 -17.59 19.95
C GLU A 514 -9.81 -16.87 18.58
N PRO A 515 -8.67 -16.77 17.85
CA PRO A 515 -8.60 -16.12 16.54
C PRO A 515 -9.62 -16.67 15.55
N ARG A 516 -10.47 -15.82 14.94
CA ARG A 516 -11.24 -16.22 13.75
C ARG A 516 -10.38 -16.04 12.50
N GLU A 517 -10.35 -17.05 11.64
CA GLU A 517 -9.56 -17.06 10.41
C GLU A 517 -10.46 -16.81 9.19
N PHE A 518 -10.30 -15.64 8.57
CA PHE A 518 -11.01 -15.24 7.35
C PHE A 518 -10.04 -15.22 6.17
N ARG A 519 -10.11 -16.23 5.30
CA ARG A 519 -9.18 -16.40 4.18
C ARG A 519 -9.92 -16.66 2.90
N PHE A 520 -9.88 -15.72 1.96
CA PHE A 520 -10.44 -15.83 0.62
C PHE A 520 -9.49 -16.62 -0.31
N HIS A 521 -9.27 -17.88 0.05
CA HIS A 521 -8.35 -18.82 -0.59
C HIS A 521 -9.07 -19.90 -1.44
N ARG A 522 -10.38 -19.78 -1.60
CA ARG A 522 -11.31 -20.66 -2.32
C ARG A 522 -12.39 -19.79 -2.97
N PRO A 523 -13.24 -20.33 -3.86
CA PRO A 523 -14.23 -19.52 -4.57
C PRO A 523 -15.06 -18.62 -3.65
N PHE A 524 -15.24 -17.38 -4.08
CA PHE A 524 -15.83 -16.33 -3.24
C PHE A 524 -16.51 -15.26 -4.08
N LEU A 525 -17.40 -14.49 -3.45
CA LEU A 525 -18.15 -13.40 -4.07
C LEU A 525 -17.63 -12.04 -3.61
N ILE A 526 -17.51 -11.10 -4.54
CA ILE A 526 -17.26 -9.68 -4.28
C ILE A 526 -18.48 -8.90 -4.74
N TYR A 527 -18.97 -7.96 -3.93
CA TYR A 527 -19.97 -6.99 -4.40
C TYR A 527 -19.68 -5.56 -3.93
N MET A 528 -20.13 -4.59 -4.71
CA MET A 528 -20.14 -3.17 -4.36
C MET A 528 -21.56 -2.62 -4.37
N LYS A 529 -21.89 -1.82 -3.36
CA LYS A 529 -23.24 -1.32 -3.11
C LYS A 529 -23.19 0.08 -2.50
N LYS A 530 -24.11 0.97 -2.87
CA LYS A 530 -24.31 2.25 -2.18
C LYS A 530 -24.84 1.97 -0.79
N ARG A 531 -24.27 2.62 0.22
CA ARG A 531 -24.81 2.53 1.58
C ARG A 531 -26.25 3.01 1.55
N ASP A 532 -27.12 2.28 2.23
CA ASP A 532 -28.56 2.51 2.28
C ASP A 532 -29.36 2.26 0.98
N ALA A 533 -28.73 1.83 -0.12
CA ALA A 533 -29.48 1.30 -1.26
C ALA A 533 -29.98 -0.13 -0.95
N ASP A 534 -30.93 -0.63 -1.72
CA ASP A 534 -31.38 -2.02 -1.60
C ASP A 534 -30.47 -2.97 -2.39
N ARG A 535 -29.88 -2.50 -3.51
CA ARG A 535 -29.21 -3.37 -4.48
C ARG A 535 -27.73 -3.04 -4.68
N PRO A 536 -26.90 -4.04 -5.02
CA PRO A 536 -25.55 -3.80 -5.49
C PRO A 536 -25.56 -3.29 -6.94
N PHE A 537 -24.50 -2.59 -7.31
CA PHE A 537 -24.28 -2.12 -8.69
C PHE A 537 -23.17 -2.90 -9.42
N PHE A 538 -22.40 -3.71 -8.67
CA PHE A 538 -21.37 -4.60 -9.16
C PHE A 538 -21.35 -5.87 -8.32
N VAL A 539 -21.30 -7.03 -8.97
CA VAL A 539 -21.20 -8.35 -8.32
C VAL A 539 -20.27 -9.23 -9.17
N MET A 540 -19.32 -9.90 -8.51
CA MET A 540 -18.39 -10.82 -9.16
C MET A 540 -18.30 -12.12 -8.34
N TRP A 541 -18.55 -13.26 -9.00
CA TRP A 541 -18.13 -14.56 -8.51
C TRP A 541 -16.71 -14.85 -8.99
N VAL A 542 -15.82 -15.15 -8.06
CA VAL A 542 -14.41 -15.46 -8.29
C VAL A 542 -14.24 -16.95 -8.08
N ASP A 543 -14.26 -17.71 -9.16
CA ASP A 543 -14.16 -19.16 -9.13
C ASP A 543 -12.71 -19.63 -9.28
N ASN A 544 -11.93 -18.92 -10.10
CA ASN A 544 -10.58 -19.31 -10.52
C ASN A 544 -9.62 -18.11 -10.57
N ALA A 545 -8.33 -18.40 -10.77
CA ALA A 545 -7.27 -17.39 -10.70
C ALA A 545 -7.02 -16.59 -11.99
N GLU A 546 -7.80 -16.78 -13.08
CA GLU A 546 -7.55 -16.14 -14.40
C GLU A 546 -7.45 -14.60 -14.33
N LEU A 547 -8.17 -13.96 -13.40
CA LEU A 547 -8.10 -12.52 -13.15
C LEU A 547 -7.27 -12.11 -11.92
N LEU A 548 -6.76 -13.09 -11.16
CA LEU A 548 -5.97 -12.89 -9.94
C LEU A 548 -4.46 -12.85 -10.20
N VAL A 549 -4.00 -13.51 -11.27
CA VAL A 549 -2.60 -13.51 -11.70
C VAL A 549 -2.48 -12.83 -13.06
N GLY A 550 -1.42 -12.04 -13.25
CA GLY A 550 -1.18 -11.40 -14.55
C GLY A 550 -0.88 -12.45 -15.62
N GLN A 551 -1.44 -12.24 -16.82
CA GLN A 551 -1.14 -13.06 -18.00
C GLN A 551 0.24 -12.75 -18.59
#